data_AF-A0A9W7E3L9-F1
#
_entry.id   AF-A0A9W7E3L9-F1
#
_cell.length_a   1.000
_cell.length_b   1.000
_cell.length_c   1.000
_cell.angle_alpha   90.00
_cell.angle_beta   90.00
_cell.angle_gamma   90.00
#
_symmetry.space_group_name_H-M   'P 1'
#
loop_
_entity.id
_entity.type
_entity.pdbx_description
1 polymer ?
#
loop_
_entity_poly.entity_id
_entity_poly.type
_entity_poly.pdbx_seq_one_letter_code
_entity_poly.pdbx_strand_id
1 'polypeptide(L)'
;MPRQTLCGSSAGSLVSAGVLCGLTVDDTMPIVSRCAKKAREAGVLTSLTPGFSLVDVLDPILREAMKEALERQGVTGNDVDGFIRERVNGDRLRVFVTDPSKFTHPGHFGSHALVNDFSSLEHLLSACILSSYVPVGTGPMIPEPGSTVDKAFKFMEDKWVKRMKKGDGWTVGGDDEDGLEDVSPKKKWWDGGLAVMFPKIDSRTIMVSPVSIRSKTNIVICPRWIGDDSKGVNIGSRGLIANTSWENAVGAKNMLYATEDEEYEKIFNEAYDDARRVCEENSLV
;
A
#
# COMPACT_ATOMS: atom_id res chain seq x y z
N MET A 1 17.67 19.21 2.89
CA MET A 1 17.39 18.06 2.00
C MET A 1 15.95 18.16 1.52
N PRO A 2 15.62 17.74 0.29
CA PRO A 2 14.24 17.67 -0.17
C PRO A 2 13.40 16.78 0.77
N ARG A 3 12.14 17.15 0.95
CA ARG A 3 11.18 16.43 1.77
C ARG A 3 10.81 15.13 1.04
N GLN A 4 11.00 13.97 1.66
CA GLN A 4 10.67 12.68 1.05
C GLN A 4 9.15 12.47 1.01
N THR A 5 8.64 12.02 -0.13
CA THR A 5 7.25 11.61 -0.35
C THR A 5 7.14 10.09 -0.23
N LEU A 6 6.17 9.61 0.57
CA LEU A 6 5.80 8.21 0.60
C LEU A 6 4.67 7.93 -0.41
N CYS A 7 4.84 6.89 -1.21
CA CYS A 7 3.82 6.41 -2.13
C CYS A 7 3.37 5.03 -1.69
N GLY A 8 2.08 4.93 -1.38
CA GLY A 8 1.49 3.72 -0.86
C GLY A 8 0.37 3.20 -1.74
N SER A 9 0.41 1.90 -2.00
CA SER A 9 -0.64 1.16 -2.66
C SER A 9 -0.92 -0.12 -1.88
N SER A 10 -2.19 -0.46 -1.66
CA SER A 10 -2.59 -1.58 -0.80
C SER A 10 -1.89 -1.54 0.57
N ALA A 11 -1.31 -2.64 1.03
CA ALA A 11 -0.56 -2.70 2.29
C ALA A 11 0.52 -1.61 2.41
N GLY A 12 1.15 -1.21 1.30
CA GLY A 12 2.13 -0.11 1.30
C GLY A 12 1.54 1.24 1.71
N SER A 13 0.25 1.48 1.47
CA SER A 13 -0.46 2.67 1.94
C SER A 13 -0.68 2.67 3.45
N LEU A 14 -1.01 1.52 4.02
CA LEU A 14 -1.19 1.35 5.46
C LEU A 14 0.13 1.50 6.20
N VAL A 15 1.20 0.90 5.69
CA VAL A 15 2.57 1.06 6.25
C VAL A 15 3.02 2.51 6.18
N SER A 16 2.85 3.17 5.02
CA SER A 16 3.26 4.57 4.86
C SER A 16 2.49 5.51 5.79
N ALA A 17 1.17 5.32 5.91
CA ALA A 17 0.33 6.07 6.85
C ALA A 17 0.77 5.81 8.30
N GLY A 18 1.01 4.55 8.65
CA GLY A 18 1.52 4.13 9.95
C GLY A 18 2.80 4.83 10.35
N VAL A 19 3.82 4.80 9.48
CA VAL A 19 5.11 5.46 9.70
C VAL A 19 4.95 6.97 9.91
N LEU A 20 4.11 7.63 9.11
CA LEU A 20 3.86 9.08 9.26
C LEU A 20 3.09 9.42 10.55
N CYS A 21 2.32 8.46 11.08
CA CYS A 21 1.70 8.56 12.40
C CYS A 21 2.60 8.06 13.54
N GLY A 22 3.85 7.68 13.26
CA GLY A 22 4.85 7.30 14.26
C GLY A 22 4.82 5.83 14.68
N LEU A 23 4.23 4.93 13.89
CA LEU A 23 4.44 3.50 14.08
C LEU A 23 5.92 3.17 13.82
N THR A 24 6.48 2.41 14.75
CA THR A 24 7.84 1.88 14.72
C THR A 24 7.85 0.45 14.19
N VAL A 25 9.04 -0.06 13.88
CA VAL A 25 9.23 -1.48 13.54
C VAL A 25 8.65 -2.41 14.62
N ASP A 26 8.85 -2.07 15.89
CA ASP A 26 8.38 -2.88 17.02
C ASP A 26 6.85 -2.96 17.11
N ASP A 27 6.13 -1.97 16.58
CA ASP A 27 4.67 -1.98 16.53
C ASP A 27 4.13 -2.87 15.39
N THR A 28 4.94 -3.15 14.35
CA THR A 28 4.46 -3.81 13.13
C THR A 28 4.23 -5.31 13.32
N MET A 29 5.14 -6.03 13.97
CA MET A 29 5.01 -7.48 14.16
C MET A 29 3.75 -7.84 14.97
N PRO A 30 3.43 -7.18 16.11
CA PRO A 30 2.19 -7.41 16.83
C PRO A 30 0.93 -7.24 15.96
N ILE A 31 0.91 -6.25 15.07
CA ILE A 31 -0.21 -6.03 14.13
C ILE A 31 -0.34 -7.23 13.19
N VAL A 32 0.76 -7.66 12.57
CA VAL A 32 0.80 -8.79 11.63
C VAL A 32 0.37 -10.08 12.32
N SER A 33 0.95 -10.41 13.48
CA SER A 33 0.62 -11.63 14.23
C SER A 33 -0.85 -11.67 14.66
N ARG A 34 -1.42 -10.55 15.11
CA ARG A 34 -2.85 -10.47 15.46
C ARG A 34 -3.75 -10.70 14.23
N CYS A 35 -3.38 -10.14 13.08
CA CYS A 35 -4.12 -10.35 11.83
C CYS A 35 -4.00 -11.80 11.34
N ALA A 36 -2.78 -12.35 11.33
CA ALA A 36 -2.50 -13.72 10.90
C ALA A 36 -3.24 -14.75 11.77
N LYS A 37 -3.22 -14.57 13.10
CA LYS A 37 -3.98 -15.42 14.03
C LYS A 37 -5.47 -15.45 13.68
N LYS A 38 -6.10 -14.28 13.52
CA LYS A 38 -7.51 -14.18 13.14
C LYS A 38 -7.80 -14.76 11.76
N ALA A 39 -6.87 -14.63 10.82
CA ALA A 39 -6.98 -15.23 9.50
C ALA A 39 -6.94 -16.76 9.60
N ARG A 40 -5.99 -17.34 10.35
CA ARG A 40 -5.91 -18.79 10.60
C ARG A 40 -7.16 -19.34 11.28
N GLU A 41 -7.74 -18.59 12.24
CA GLU A 41 -9.01 -18.95 12.89
C GLU A 41 -10.20 -19.01 11.91
N ALA A 42 -10.15 -18.27 10.80
CA ALA A 42 -11.16 -18.29 9.75
C ALA A 42 -10.97 -19.40 8.68
N GLY A 43 -9.85 -20.13 8.71
CA GLY A 43 -9.58 -21.28 7.82
C GLY A 43 -8.46 -21.06 6.79
N VAL A 44 -8.09 -22.13 6.08
CA VAL A 44 -6.88 -22.20 5.22
C VAL A 44 -6.95 -21.31 3.97
N LEU A 45 -8.16 -21.03 3.46
CA LEU A 45 -8.39 -20.18 2.30
C LEU A 45 -8.99 -18.85 2.74
N THR A 46 -8.32 -18.18 3.67
CA THR A 46 -8.75 -16.97 4.41
C THR A 46 -9.57 -15.99 3.57
N SER A 47 -9.04 -15.49 2.46
CA SER A 47 -9.69 -14.53 1.56
C SER A 47 -10.88 -15.07 0.76
N LEU A 48 -10.99 -16.40 0.63
CA LEU A 48 -12.08 -17.11 -0.05
C LEU A 48 -13.11 -17.68 0.94
N THR A 49 -12.83 -17.66 2.25
CA THR A 49 -13.80 -18.05 3.27
C THR A 49 -15.00 -17.09 3.21
N PRO A 50 -16.24 -17.60 2.98
CA PRO A 50 -17.42 -16.74 2.96
C PRO A 50 -17.57 -15.93 4.25
N GLY A 51 -17.78 -14.61 4.11
CA GLY A 51 -17.93 -13.69 5.23
C GLY A 51 -16.62 -13.26 5.90
N PHE A 52 -15.47 -13.82 5.52
CA PHE A 52 -14.18 -13.32 5.98
C PHE A 52 -13.75 -12.10 5.18
N SER A 53 -13.15 -11.15 5.88
CA SER A 53 -12.62 -9.93 5.30
C SER A 53 -11.38 -9.52 6.07
N LEU A 54 -10.23 -9.58 5.40
CA LEU A 54 -8.95 -9.24 6.01
C LEU A 54 -8.91 -7.76 6.41
N VAL A 55 -9.52 -6.89 5.61
CA VAL A 55 -9.63 -5.46 5.92
C VAL A 55 -10.50 -5.21 7.16
N ASP A 56 -11.56 -6.00 7.39
CA ASP A 56 -12.35 -5.92 8.63
C ASP A 56 -11.60 -6.40 9.87
N VAL A 57 -10.69 -7.35 9.70
CA VAL A 57 -9.79 -7.80 10.76
C VAL A 57 -8.73 -6.76 11.08
N LEU A 58 -8.11 -6.20 10.05
CA LEU A 58 -6.96 -5.31 10.13
C LEU A 58 -7.31 -3.93 10.67
N ASP A 59 -8.42 -3.34 10.21
CA ASP A 59 -8.80 -1.96 10.54
C ASP A 59 -8.83 -1.65 12.05
N PRO A 60 -9.52 -2.40 12.92
CA PRO A 60 -9.53 -2.10 14.34
C PRO A 60 -8.14 -2.25 14.99
N ILE A 61 -7.33 -3.21 14.53
CA ILE A 61 -5.97 -3.44 15.04
C ILE A 61 -5.05 -2.27 14.66
N LEU A 62 -5.11 -1.84 13.41
CA LEU A 62 -4.29 -0.73 12.92
C LEU A 62 -4.70 0.60 13.57
N ARG A 63 -6.01 0.83 13.74
CA ARG A 63 -6.55 2.02 14.41
C ARG A 63 -6.05 2.14 15.84
N GLU A 64 -6.09 1.05 16.59
CA GLU A 64 -5.57 0.97 17.95
C GLU A 64 -4.08 1.33 17.98
N ALA A 65 -3.27 0.65 17.16
CA ALA A 65 -1.83 0.89 17.11
C ALA A 65 -1.46 2.33 16.70
N MET A 66 -2.16 2.90 15.70
CA MET A 66 -1.91 4.28 15.27
C MET A 66 -2.31 5.30 16.35
N LYS A 67 -3.39 5.05 17.10
CA LYS A 67 -3.77 5.91 18.22
C LYS A 67 -2.72 5.88 19.32
N GLU A 68 -2.27 4.69 19.72
CA GLU A 68 -1.19 4.54 20.71
C GLU A 68 0.09 5.24 20.25
N ALA A 69 0.45 5.11 18.97
CA ALA A 69 1.62 5.79 18.41
C ALA A 69 1.50 7.31 18.44
N LEU A 70 0.32 7.86 18.15
CA LEU A 70 0.05 9.30 18.24
C LEU A 70 0.05 9.78 19.70
N GLU A 71 -0.52 9.02 20.62
CA GLU A 71 -0.53 9.32 22.05
C GLU A 71 0.90 9.35 22.64
N ARG A 72 1.79 8.43 22.22
CA ARG A 72 3.22 8.46 22.59
C ARG A 72 3.92 9.74 22.13
N GLN A 73 3.41 10.40 21.10
CA GLN A 73 3.90 11.69 20.60
C GLN A 73 3.19 12.89 21.24
N GLY A 74 2.29 12.66 22.20
CA GLY A 74 1.50 13.70 22.87
C GLY A 74 0.33 14.21 22.02
N VAL A 75 -0.06 13.52 20.95
CA VAL A 75 -1.17 13.90 20.06
C VAL A 75 -2.43 13.13 20.47
N THR A 76 -3.43 13.83 20.99
CA THR A 76 -4.65 13.18 21.54
C THR A 76 -5.93 13.92 21.15
N GLY A 77 -7.07 13.22 21.20
CA GLY A 77 -8.38 13.84 20.98
C GLY A 77 -8.48 14.63 19.68
N ASN A 78 -8.85 15.91 19.78
CA ASN A 78 -9.06 16.79 18.62
C ASN A 78 -7.74 17.17 17.90
N ASP A 79 -6.58 16.99 18.53
CA ASP A 79 -5.28 17.33 17.94
C ASP A 79 -4.86 16.33 16.86
N VAL A 80 -5.43 15.13 16.88
CA VAL A 80 -5.17 14.08 15.89
C VAL A 80 -5.44 14.58 14.47
N ASP A 81 -6.58 15.19 14.23
CA ASP A 81 -6.93 15.64 12.88
C ASP A 81 -6.07 16.83 12.43
N GLY A 82 -5.64 17.67 13.38
CA GLY A 82 -4.64 18.72 13.13
C GLY A 82 -3.30 18.12 12.70
N PHE A 83 -2.82 17.13 13.45
CA PHE A 83 -1.60 16.41 13.14
C PHE A 83 -1.65 15.77 11.75
N ILE A 84 -2.74 15.10 11.40
CA ILE A 84 -2.91 14.48 10.07
C ILE A 84 -2.76 15.54 8.96
N ARG A 85 -3.45 16.67 9.09
CA ARG A 85 -3.37 17.75 8.10
C ARG A 85 -1.97 18.34 7.95
N GLU A 86 -1.20 18.43 9.03
CA GLU A 86 0.13 19.05 9.01
C GLU A 86 1.25 18.09 8.61
N ARG A 87 1.12 16.81 8.97
CA ARG A 87 2.21 15.82 8.89
C ARG A 87 2.05 14.82 7.74
N VAL A 88 0.82 14.57 7.29
CA VAL A 88 0.51 13.52 6.31
C VAL A 88 0.13 14.08 4.93
N ASN A 89 -0.48 15.27 4.85
CA ASN A 89 -1.00 15.81 3.59
C ASN A 89 0.05 16.31 2.60
N GLY A 90 -0.42 16.58 1.38
CA GLY A 90 0.28 17.27 0.32
C GLY A 90 1.31 16.39 -0.36
N ASP A 91 2.59 16.71 -0.15
CA ASP A 91 3.74 16.02 -0.73
C ASP A 91 4.26 14.87 0.15
N ARG A 92 3.63 14.61 1.31
CA ARG A 92 4.12 13.61 2.27
C ARG A 92 3.64 12.20 1.99
N LEU A 93 2.35 12.04 1.66
CA LEU A 93 1.75 10.75 1.38
C LEU A 93 0.88 10.81 0.13
N ARG A 94 1.04 9.81 -0.73
CA ARG A 94 0.16 9.57 -1.88
C ARG A 94 -0.37 8.15 -1.79
N VAL A 95 -1.69 8.03 -1.62
CA VAL A 95 -2.40 6.75 -1.59
C VAL A 95 -3.05 6.51 -2.95
N PHE A 96 -2.70 5.39 -3.58
CA PHE A 96 -3.27 5.01 -4.88
C PHE A 96 -4.58 4.26 -4.72
N VAL A 97 -5.58 4.62 -5.51
CA VAL A 97 -6.87 3.94 -5.60
C VAL A 97 -7.28 3.79 -7.06
N THR A 98 -8.22 2.90 -7.34
CA THR A 98 -8.67 2.58 -8.69
C THR A 98 -10.15 2.80 -8.86
N ASP A 99 -10.52 3.35 -10.02
CA ASP A 99 -11.88 3.43 -10.51
C ASP A 99 -12.31 2.06 -11.08
N PRO A 100 -13.20 1.30 -10.43
CA PRO A 100 -13.69 0.01 -10.91
C PRO A 100 -14.27 0.10 -12.32
N SER A 101 -14.93 1.21 -12.66
CA SER A 101 -15.61 1.32 -13.96
C SER A 101 -14.64 1.40 -15.15
N LYS A 102 -13.36 1.63 -14.87
CA LYS A 102 -12.29 1.72 -15.88
C LYS A 102 -11.28 0.59 -15.76
N PHE A 103 -11.39 -0.27 -14.74
CA PHE A 103 -10.50 -1.39 -14.55
C PHE A 103 -10.83 -2.50 -15.55
N THR A 104 -9.91 -2.78 -16.47
CA THR A 104 -10.09 -3.81 -17.51
C THR A 104 -9.18 -5.02 -17.30
N HIS A 105 -8.01 -4.83 -16.70
CA HIS A 105 -7.02 -5.85 -16.36
C HIS A 105 -5.98 -5.29 -15.37
N PRO A 106 -5.25 -6.14 -14.61
CA PRO A 106 -4.15 -5.70 -13.75
C PRO A 106 -3.11 -4.87 -14.51
N GLY A 107 -2.62 -3.79 -13.90
CA GLY A 107 -1.68 -2.85 -14.54
C GLY A 107 -2.29 -1.92 -15.60
N HIS A 108 -3.62 -1.82 -15.72
CA HIS A 108 -4.27 -0.86 -16.61
C HIS A 108 -4.27 0.57 -16.02
N PHE A 109 -3.36 1.43 -16.51
CA PHE A 109 -3.10 2.75 -15.91
C PHE A 109 -4.19 3.81 -16.03
N GLY A 110 -5.16 3.64 -16.95
CA GLY A 110 -6.20 4.63 -17.20
C GLY A 110 -7.29 4.72 -16.12
N SER A 111 -7.26 3.82 -15.13
CA SER A 111 -8.26 3.73 -14.07
C SER A 111 -7.79 4.26 -12.71
N HIS A 112 -6.51 4.62 -12.56
CA HIS A 112 -5.99 5.02 -11.26
C HIS A 112 -6.28 6.48 -10.92
N ALA A 113 -6.37 6.72 -9.62
CA ALA A 113 -6.39 8.02 -9.02
C ALA A 113 -5.52 8.01 -7.75
N LEU A 114 -5.25 9.20 -7.23
CA LEU A 114 -4.50 9.37 -6.00
C LEU A 114 -5.30 10.16 -4.98
N VAL A 115 -5.04 9.88 -3.72
CA VAL A 115 -5.49 10.66 -2.57
C VAL A 115 -4.24 11.15 -1.86
N ASN A 116 -4.10 12.46 -1.68
CA ASN A 116 -2.96 13.06 -1.01
C ASN A 116 -3.34 14.15 0.01
N ASP A 117 -4.64 14.39 0.19
CA ASP A 117 -5.16 15.33 1.17
C ASP A 117 -6.16 14.61 2.08
N PHE A 118 -5.83 14.59 3.37
CA PHE A 118 -6.59 13.89 4.41
C PHE A 118 -7.05 14.92 5.45
N SER A 119 -8.34 14.90 5.76
CA SER A 119 -8.96 15.89 6.66
C SER A 119 -8.93 15.44 8.12
N SER A 120 -8.82 14.13 8.34
CA SER A 120 -8.86 13.45 9.64
C SER A 120 -8.18 12.09 9.56
N LEU A 121 -7.92 11.45 10.71
CA LEU A 121 -7.41 10.08 10.76
C LEU A 121 -8.37 9.09 10.08
N GLU A 122 -9.68 9.30 10.23
CA GLU A 122 -10.71 8.51 9.56
C GLU A 122 -10.61 8.61 8.03
N HIS A 123 -10.31 9.80 7.52
CA HIS A 123 -10.12 10.00 6.09
C HIS A 123 -8.91 9.23 5.57
N LEU A 124 -7.77 9.37 6.25
CA LEU A 124 -6.53 8.69 5.92
C LEU A 124 -6.74 7.16 5.88
N LEU A 125 -7.31 6.61 6.95
CA LEU A 125 -7.56 5.17 7.04
C LEU A 125 -8.55 4.69 6.00
N SER A 126 -9.61 5.45 5.71
CA SER A 126 -10.57 5.09 4.65
C SER A 126 -9.88 5.00 3.29
N ALA A 127 -8.99 5.95 2.95
CA ALA A 127 -8.22 5.89 1.71
C ALA A 127 -7.30 4.66 1.66
N CYS A 128 -6.59 4.36 2.75
CA CYS A 128 -5.69 3.19 2.82
C CYS A 128 -6.45 1.85 2.79
N ILE A 129 -7.61 1.77 3.45
CA ILE A 129 -8.50 0.61 3.41
C ILE A 129 -8.97 0.36 1.98
N LEU A 130 -9.47 1.40 1.30
CA LEU A 130 -9.94 1.26 -0.07
C LEU A 130 -8.80 0.90 -1.02
N SER A 131 -7.60 1.46 -0.81
CA SER A 131 -6.39 1.06 -1.54
C SER A 131 -6.05 -0.43 -1.34
N SER A 132 -6.30 -0.96 -0.14
CA SER A 132 -5.99 -2.34 0.26
C SER A 132 -7.10 -3.34 -0.02
N TYR A 133 -8.30 -2.86 -0.31
CA TYR A 133 -9.45 -3.68 -0.61
C TYR A 133 -9.36 -4.19 -2.05
N VAL A 134 -8.97 -5.45 -2.17
CA VAL A 134 -8.95 -6.23 -3.40
C VAL A 134 -10.13 -7.20 -3.31
N PRO A 135 -11.18 -7.04 -4.12
CA PRO A 135 -12.35 -7.91 -4.11
C PRO A 135 -11.94 -9.37 -4.32
N VAL A 136 -12.49 -10.27 -3.51
CA VAL A 136 -12.15 -11.71 -3.48
C VAL A 136 -10.71 -11.99 -2.98
N GLY A 137 -9.82 -10.99 -2.95
CA GLY A 137 -8.44 -11.12 -2.49
C GLY A 137 -8.25 -10.76 -1.02
N THR A 138 -8.86 -9.68 -0.54
CA THR A 138 -8.75 -9.20 0.85
C THR A 138 -10.11 -8.97 1.52
N GLY A 139 -11.21 -9.19 0.80
CA GLY A 139 -12.57 -9.15 1.32
C GLY A 139 -13.61 -9.60 0.30
N PRO A 140 -14.90 -9.65 0.69
CA PRO A 140 -15.97 -10.11 -0.19
C PRO A 140 -16.12 -9.22 -1.43
N MET A 141 -16.63 -9.75 -2.53
CA MET A 141 -16.85 -8.98 -3.77
C MET A 141 -17.82 -7.81 -3.57
N ILE A 142 -18.84 -8.00 -2.72
CA ILE A 142 -19.81 -6.98 -2.34
C ILE A 142 -19.69 -6.80 -0.83
N PRO A 143 -19.22 -5.65 -0.34
CA PRO A 143 -19.12 -5.40 1.08
C PRO A 143 -20.49 -5.38 1.76
N GLU A 144 -20.54 -5.96 2.96
CA GLU A 144 -21.76 -5.94 3.78
C GLU A 144 -22.00 -4.53 4.36
N PRO A 145 -23.26 -4.11 4.55
CA PRO A 145 -23.57 -2.85 5.22
C PRO A 145 -22.94 -2.79 6.63
N GLY A 146 -22.20 -1.72 6.91
CA GLY A 146 -21.52 -1.53 8.19
C GLY A 146 -20.14 -2.18 8.30
N SER A 147 -19.71 -2.95 7.29
CA SER A 147 -18.31 -3.39 7.16
C SER A 147 -17.36 -2.19 7.05
N THR A 148 -16.09 -2.44 7.28
CA THR A 148 -15.00 -1.46 7.18
C THR A 148 -14.96 -0.83 5.79
N VAL A 149 -15.11 -1.65 4.74
CA VAL A 149 -15.11 -1.15 3.36
C VAL A 149 -16.36 -0.31 3.08
N ASP A 150 -17.55 -0.72 3.55
CA ASP A 150 -18.77 0.09 3.41
C ASP A 150 -18.65 1.45 4.12
N LYS A 151 -18.08 1.47 5.33
CA LYS A 151 -17.78 2.71 6.06
C LYS A 151 -16.78 3.59 5.28
N ALA A 152 -15.70 3.00 4.78
CA ALA A 152 -14.71 3.72 4.00
C ALA A 152 -15.30 4.30 2.70
N PHE A 153 -16.17 3.57 2.00
CA PHE A 153 -16.90 4.09 0.83
C PHE A 153 -17.81 5.27 1.16
N LYS A 154 -18.46 5.26 2.32
CA LYS A 154 -19.32 6.36 2.76
C LYS A 154 -18.52 7.60 3.14
N PHE A 155 -17.32 7.40 3.67
CA PHE A 155 -16.45 8.47 4.12
C PHE A 155 -15.65 9.11 2.98
N MET A 156 -15.23 8.31 2.00
CA MET A 156 -14.47 8.78 0.85
C MET A 156 -15.36 9.54 -0.13
N GLU A 157 -15.03 10.80 -0.38
CA GLU A 157 -15.68 11.66 -1.37
C GLU A 157 -14.74 11.93 -2.55
N ASP A 158 -15.29 12.05 -3.75
CA ASP A 158 -14.50 12.25 -4.98
C ASP A 158 -13.66 13.52 -4.98
N LYS A 159 -14.04 14.56 -4.22
CA LYS A 159 -13.30 15.82 -4.13
C LYS A 159 -11.88 15.66 -3.55
N TRP A 160 -11.62 14.52 -2.90
CA TRP A 160 -10.32 14.18 -2.32
C TRP A 160 -9.48 13.29 -3.24
N VAL A 161 -10.07 12.88 -4.36
CA VAL A 161 -9.47 11.93 -5.30
C VAL A 161 -9.09 12.68 -6.56
N LYS A 162 -7.80 12.68 -6.88
CA LYS A 162 -7.24 13.38 -8.02
C LYS A 162 -6.89 12.38 -9.13
N ARG A 163 -7.40 12.59 -10.34
CA ARG A 163 -7.08 11.74 -11.52
C ARG A 163 -5.88 12.27 -12.28
N MET A 164 -5.14 11.35 -12.90
CA MET A 164 -4.11 11.70 -13.86
C MET A 164 -4.73 12.08 -15.21
N LYS A 165 -4.25 13.17 -15.82
CA LYS A 165 -4.52 13.48 -17.22
C LYS A 165 -3.94 12.40 -18.14
N LYS A 166 -4.67 12.07 -19.20
CA LYS A 166 -4.31 11.02 -20.17
C LYS A 166 -3.16 11.51 -21.07
N GLY A 167 -1.96 10.97 -20.90
CA GLY A 167 -0.81 11.27 -21.76
C GLY A 167 0.51 11.40 -21.00
N ASP A 168 0.43 11.83 -19.75
CA ASP A 168 1.59 11.95 -18.88
C ASP A 168 1.78 10.62 -18.15
N GLY A 169 2.60 9.74 -18.71
CA GLY A 169 3.34 8.83 -17.84
C GLY A 169 4.00 9.69 -16.76
N TRP A 170 4.03 9.24 -15.50
CA TRP A 170 4.64 9.97 -14.39
C TRP A 170 6.09 10.40 -14.77
N THR A 171 6.21 11.60 -15.33
CA THR A 171 7.40 12.43 -15.44
C THR A 171 7.07 13.67 -14.64
N VAL A 172 6.92 13.51 -13.32
CA VAL A 172 6.75 14.64 -12.42
C VAL A 172 8.14 15.15 -12.09
N GLY A 173 8.66 15.94 -13.02
CA GLY A 173 9.80 16.84 -12.83
C GLY A 173 9.38 18.31 -12.85
N GLY A 174 8.08 18.60 -12.71
CA GLY A 174 7.54 19.94 -12.54
C GLY A 174 6.78 20.00 -11.23
N ASP A 175 6.91 21.11 -10.51
CA ASP A 175 6.15 21.46 -9.31
C ASP A 175 4.64 21.72 -9.62
N ASP A 176 4.14 21.18 -10.72
CA ASP A 176 2.88 21.56 -11.32
C ASP A 176 1.78 20.61 -10.84
N GLU A 177 1.01 21.05 -9.85
CA GLU A 177 -0.32 20.49 -9.54
C GLU A 177 -1.30 20.58 -10.74
N ASP A 178 -0.91 21.26 -11.82
CA ASP A 178 -1.68 21.49 -13.05
C ASP A 178 -2.07 20.21 -13.84
N GLY A 179 -1.51 19.05 -13.47
CA GLY A 179 -1.76 17.75 -14.10
C GLY A 179 -2.93 16.94 -13.53
N LEU A 180 -3.56 17.39 -12.44
CA LEU A 180 -4.59 16.65 -11.72
C LEU A 180 -6.00 17.18 -12.03
N GLU A 181 -6.93 16.26 -12.30
CA GLU A 181 -8.33 16.60 -12.54
C GLU A 181 -9.22 16.10 -11.40
N ASP A 182 -10.11 16.98 -10.92
CA ASP A 182 -11.19 16.64 -10.00
C ASP A 182 -12.14 15.62 -10.64
N VAL A 183 -12.66 14.71 -9.81
CA VAL A 183 -13.57 13.66 -10.28
C VAL A 183 -15.01 14.02 -9.94
N SER A 184 -15.91 13.80 -10.89
CA SER A 184 -17.37 13.74 -10.66
C SER A 184 -17.96 12.48 -11.33
N PRO A 185 -19.05 11.84 -10.81
CA PRO A 185 -19.66 11.86 -9.48
C PRO A 185 -19.37 10.57 -8.66
N LYS A 186 -19.77 10.55 -7.37
CA LYS A 186 -19.41 9.56 -6.31
C LYS A 186 -19.06 8.16 -6.85
N LYS A 187 -17.77 7.85 -6.92
CA LYS A 187 -17.29 6.51 -7.31
C LYS A 187 -16.88 5.70 -6.09
N LYS A 188 -17.10 4.39 -6.19
CA LYS A 188 -16.55 3.42 -5.24
C LYS A 188 -15.10 3.15 -5.63
N TRP A 189 -14.16 3.82 -4.98
CA TRP A 189 -12.73 3.64 -5.22
C TRP A 189 -12.20 2.41 -4.49
N TRP A 190 -11.43 1.55 -5.16
CA TRP A 190 -10.90 0.33 -4.55
C TRP A 190 -9.56 -0.07 -5.17
N ASP A 191 -8.93 -1.14 -4.69
CA ASP A 191 -7.81 -1.83 -5.34
C ASP A 191 -6.71 -0.89 -5.88
N GLY A 192 -5.96 -0.26 -4.98
CA GLY A 192 -4.69 0.34 -5.34
C GLY A 192 -3.69 -0.73 -5.79
N GLY A 193 -3.72 -1.90 -5.15
CA GLY A 193 -2.67 -2.93 -5.22
C GLY A 193 -2.51 -3.61 -6.58
N LEU A 194 -3.52 -4.31 -7.09
CA LEU A 194 -3.39 -5.05 -8.36
C LEU A 194 -3.33 -4.09 -9.56
N ALA A 195 -3.94 -2.92 -9.40
CA ALA A 195 -4.00 -1.90 -10.40
C ALA A 195 -2.66 -1.12 -10.48
N VAL A 196 -2.08 -0.74 -9.33
CA VAL A 196 -0.82 0.01 -9.17
C VAL A 196 0.15 -0.75 -8.24
N MET A 197 0.57 -1.93 -8.68
CA MET A 197 1.40 -2.84 -7.86
C MET A 197 2.76 -2.25 -7.49
N PHE A 198 3.26 -1.33 -8.31
CA PHE A 198 4.54 -0.69 -8.16
C PHE A 198 4.43 0.80 -8.53
N PRO A 199 3.89 1.63 -7.62
CA PRO A 199 3.75 3.05 -7.88
C PRO A 199 5.14 3.66 -8.12
N LYS A 200 5.28 4.33 -9.26
CA LYS A 200 6.49 5.03 -9.65
C LYS A 200 6.14 6.47 -9.99
N ILE A 201 6.79 7.40 -9.28
CA ILE A 201 6.66 8.84 -9.47
C ILE A 201 7.63 9.33 -10.56
N ASP A 202 8.89 8.99 -10.43
CA ASP A 202 9.96 9.52 -11.26
C ASP A 202 11.15 8.56 -11.25
N SER A 203 12.32 8.99 -11.73
CA SER A 203 13.56 8.22 -11.65
C SER A 203 14.18 8.19 -10.24
N ARG A 204 13.75 9.05 -9.32
CA ARG A 204 14.26 9.14 -7.94
C ARG A 204 13.45 8.29 -6.96
N THR A 205 12.33 7.73 -7.41
CA THR A 205 11.50 6.84 -6.59
C THR A 205 12.29 5.60 -6.18
N ILE A 206 12.39 5.34 -4.88
CA ILE A 206 12.83 4.05 -4.35
C ILE A 206 11.58 3.18 -4.22
N MET A 207 11.61 2.02 -4.86
CA MET A 207 10.51 1.08 -4.87
C MET A 207 10.73 0.01 -3.80
N VAL A 208 9.66 -0.55 -3.25
CA VAL A 208 9.72 -1.68 -2.32
C VAL A 208 8.90 -2.82 -2.91
N SER A 209 9.45 -4.03 -2.90
CA SER A 209 8.81 -5.21 -3.46
C SER A 209 9.05 -6.43 -2.56
N PRO A 210 8.00 -7.20 -2.24
CA PRO A 210 8.12 -8.45 -1.47
C PRO A 210 8.72 -9.59 -2.29
N VAL A 211 8.83 -9.41 -3.61
CA VAL A 211 9.38 -10.36 -4.58
C VAL A 211 10.60 -9.76 -5.26
N SER A 212 11.55 -10.59 -5.67
CA SER A 212 12.75 -10.13 -6.38
C SER A 212 12.38 -9.56 -7.74
N ILE A 213 12.55 -8.26 -7.89
CA ILE A 213 12.31 -7.54 -9.13
C ILE A 213 13.49 -6.61 -9.42
N ARG A 214 13.65 -6.27 -10.68
CA ARG A 214 14.57 -5.22 -11.14
C ARG A 214 13.79 -4.15 -11.85
N SER A 215 14.24 -2.91 -11.66
CA SER A 215 13.80 -1.77 -12.46
C SER A 215 14.98 -1.27 -13.27
N LYS A 216 14.75 -0.92 -14.54
CA LYS A 216 15.77 -0.31 -15.39
C LYS A 216 16.17 1.11 -14.96
N THR A 217 15.36 1.73 -14.11
CA THR A 217 15.41 3.19 -13.88
C THR A 217 15.35 3.60 -12.42
N ASN A 218 15.05 2.69 -11.51
CA ASN A 218 14.78 3.00 -10.10
C ASN A 218 15.48 1.99 -9.20
N ILE A 219 15.87 2.44 -8.01
CA ILE A 219 16.33 1.55 -6.95
C ILE A 219 15.12 0.76 -6.44
N VAL A 220 15.31 -0.53 -6.18
CA VAL A 220 14.28 -1.39 -5.60
C VAL A 220 14.83 -2.09 -4.36
N ILE A 221 14.13 -1.93 -3.24
CA ILE A 221 14.28 -2.74 -2.03
C ILE A 221 13.47 -4.02 -2.24
N CYS A 222 14.14 -5.16 -2.36
CA CYS A 222 13.51 -6.47 -2.57
C CYS A 222 14.48 -7.60 -2.25
N PRO A 223 13.97 -8.85 -2.15
CA PRO A 223 14.81 -10.05 -2.10
C PRO A 223 15.89 -10.07 -3.18
N ARG A 224 17.07 -10.55 -2.80
CA ARG A 224 18.23 -10.64 -3.70
C ARG A 224 17.87 -11.39 -4.97
N TRP A 225 18.29 -10.85 -6.10
CA TRP A 225 18.13 -11.50 -7.39
C TRP A 225 19.03 -12.73 -7.48
N ILE A 226 18.42 -13.90 -7.67
CA ILE A 226 19.14 -15.17 -7.83
C ILE A 226 19.07 -15.60 -9.30
N GLY A 227 20.23 -15.73 -9.95
CA GLY A 227 20.33 -16.18 -11.35
C GLY A 227 20.62 -15.07 -12.35
N ASP A 228 20.84 -15.46 -13.61
CA ASP A 228 21.15 -14.56 -14.71
C ASP A 228 19.92 -13.78 -15.21
N ASP A 229 20.15 -12.66 -15.88
CA ASP A 229 19.15 -11.69 -16.35
C ASP A 229 18.16 -12.29 -17.34
N SER A 230 18.56 -13.35 -18.05
CA SER A 230 17.73 -14.15 -18.95
C SER A 230 16.58 -14.90 -18.25
N LYS A 231 16.59 -15.02 -16.93
CA LYS A 231 15.55 -15.69 -16.11
C LYS A 231 14.50 -14.73 -15.54
N GLY A 232 14.32 -13.58 -16.18
CA GLY A 232 13.34 -12.58 -15.79
C GLY A 232 12.14 -12.52 -16.72
N VAL A 233 10.96 -12.17 -16.19
CA VAL A 233 9.76 -11.84 -16.97
C VAL A 233 9.37 -10.39 -16.77
N ASN A 234 8.97 -9.71 -17.84
CA ASN A 234 8.45 -8.35 -17.74
C ASN A 234 7.13 -8.36 -16.97
N ILE A 235 7.03 -7.54 -15.93
CA ILE A 235 5.80 -7.32 -15.17
C ILE A 235 5.25 -5.92 -15.48
N GLY A 236 4.08 -5.90 -16.13
CA GLY A 236 3.43 -4.67 -16.55
C GLY A 236 4.19 -3.90 -17.64
N SER A 237 3.88 -2.60 -17.80
CA SER A 237 4.33 -1.78 -18.93
C SER A 237 5.51 -0.83 -18.64
N ARG A 238 6.19 -0.96 -17.49
CA ARG A 238 7.18 0.03 -17.01
C ARG A 238 8.62 -0.48 -16.91
N GLY A 239 8.97 -1.54 -17.64
CA GLY A 239 10.34 -2.08 -17.64
C GLY A 239 10.77 -2.67 -16.31
N LEU A 240 9.80 -3.15 -15.52
CA LEU A 240 10.02 -3.95 -14.33
C LEU A 240 10.16 -5.42 -14.75
N ILE A 241 11.16 -6.10 -14.23
CA ILE A 241 11.46 -7.49 -14.54
C ILE A 241 11.39 -8.27 -13.23
N ALA A 242 10.50 -9.25 -13.13
CA ALA A 242 10.43 -10.17 -11.99
C ALA A 242 11.30 -11.40 -12.25
N ASN A 243 12.02 -11.84 -11.22
CA ASN A 243 12.77 -13.09 -11.28
C ASN A 243 11.81 -14.29 -11.34
N THR A 244 12.04 -15.27 -12.20
CA THR A 244 11.22 -16.50 -12.27
C THR A 244 11.73 -17.62 -11.37
N SER A 245 12.56 -17.31 -10.36
CA SER A 245 13.10 -18.33 -9.47
C SER A 245 12.02 -18.97 -8.59
N TRP A 246 12.33 -20.16 -8.08
CA TRP A 246 11.46 -20.88 -7.16
C TRP A 246 11.23 -20.10 -5.88
N GLU A 247 12.25 -19.42 -5.36
CA GLU A 247 12.17 -18.58 -4.16
C GLU A 247 11.15 -17.45 -4.36
N ASN A 248 11.11 -16.86 -5.55
CA ASN A 248 10.14 -15.82 -5.87
C ASN A 248 8.70 -16.37 -5.93
N ALA A 249 8.53 -17.57 -6.47
CA ALA A 249 7.25 -18.27 -6.47
C ALA A 249 6.79 -18.64 -5.05
N VAL A 250 7.70 -19.09 -4.19
CA VAL A 250 7.44 -19.35 -2.78
C VAL A 250 7.08 -18.07 -2.03
N GLY A 251 7.80 -16.97 -2.27
CA GLY A 251 7.48 -15.66 -1.70
C GLY A 251 6.08 -15.19 -2.09
N ALA A 252 5.74 -15.26 -3.39
CA ALA A 252 4.39 -14.93 -3.87
C ALA A 252 3.32 -15.85 -3.27
N LYS A 253 3.61 -17.15 -3.10
CA LYS A 253 2.73 -18.10 -2.41
C LYS A 253 2.54 -17.66 -0.95
N ASN A 254 3.60 -17.36 -0.22
CA ASN A 254 3.54 -16.95 1.19
C ASN A 254 2.81 -15.61 1.40
N MET A 255 2.73 -14.75 0.38
CA MET A 255 1.85 -13.58 0.43
C MET A 255 0.36 -13.92 0.40
N LEU A 256 -0.02 -15.07 -0.15
CA LEU A 256 -1.42 -15.50 -0.32
C LEU A 256 -1.93 -16.35 0.84
N TYR A 257 -1.05 -16.99 1.60
CA TYR A 257 -1.42 -17.89 2.69
C TYR A 257 -0.91 -17.36 4.03
N ALA A 258 -1.75 -17.45 5.05
CA ALA A 258 -1.32 -17.19 6.41
C ALA A 258 -0.33 -18.28 6.85
N THR A 259 0.89 -17.88 7.22
CA THR A 259 1.94 -18.78 7.70
C THR A 259 1.99 -18.80 9.24
N GLU A 260 2.88 -19.61 9.81
CA GLU A 260 3.15 -19.60 11.25
C GLU A 260 3.91 -18.34 11.68
N ASP A 261 3.82 -17.98 12.96
CA ASP A 261 4.40 -16.73 13.48
C ASP A 261 5.93 -16.70 13.32
N GLU A 262 6.61 -17.85 13.49
CA GLU A 262 8.06 -18.01 13.26
C GLU A 262 8.45 -17.70 11.79
N GLU A 263 7.58 -18.03 10.84
CA GLU A 263 7.83 -17.76 9.42
C GLU A 263 7.65 -16.26 9.11
N TYR A 264 6.72 -15.57 9.77
CA TYR A 264 6.58 -14.12 9.65
C TYR A 264 7.77 -13.37 10.23
N GLU A 265 8.26 -13.77 11.41
CA GLU A 265 9.46 -13.19 12.00
C GLU A 265 10.67 -13.37 11.08
N LYS A 266 10.81 -14.56 10.50
CA LYS A 266 11.86 -14.82 9.52
C LYS A 266 11.74 -13.89 8.29
N ILE A 267 10.56 -13.81 7.67
CA ILE A 267 10.32 -12.96 6.50
C ILE A 267 10.59 -11.48 6.84
N PHE A 268 10.20 -11.04 8.03
CA PHE A 268 10.42 -9.67 8.49
C PHE A 268 11.90 -9.35 8.63
N ASN A 269 12.67 -10.23 9.26
CA ASN A 269 14.11 -10.06 9.41
C ASN A 269 14.82 -10.07 8.06
N GLU A 270 14.45 -10.99 7.15
CA GLU A 270 14.97 -11.03 5.77
C GLU A 270 14.67 -9.73 5.02
N ALA A 271 13.44 -9.19 5.14
CA ALA A 271 13.07 -7.93 4.51
C ALA A 271 13.83 -6.73 5.08
N TYR A 272 14.10 -6.72 6.39
CA TYR A 272 14.93 -5.70 7.03
C TYR A 272 16.38 -5.74 6.52
N ASP A 273 16.96 -6.94 6.42
CA ASP A 273 18.29 -7.14 5.87
C ASP A 273 18.39 -6.72 4.40
N ASP A 274 17.36 -7.01 3.60
CA ASP A 274 17.27 -6.54 2.21
C ASP A 274 17.21 -5.02 2.10
N ALA A 275 16.41 -4.37 2.96
CA ALA A 275 16.34 -2.91 3.01
C ALA A 275 17.69 -2.30 3.37
N ARG A 276 18.34 -2.82 4.42
CA ARG A 276 19.66 -2.37 4.86
C ARG A 276 20.70 -2.52 3.76
N ARG A 277 20.78 -3.71 3.15
CA ARG A 277 21.70 -3.99 2.04
C ARG A 277 21.51 -3.02 0.89
N VAL A 278 20.27 -2.82 0.43
CA VAL A 278 20.00 -1.92 -0.70
C VAL A 278 20.36 -0.47 -0.35
N CYS A 279 20.09 -0.04 0.89
CA CYS A 279 20.48 1.27 1.36
C CYS A 279 22.01 1.45 1.38
N GLU A 280 22.76 0.48 1.89
CA GLU A 280 24.24 0.49 1.92
C GLU A 280 24.84 0.46 0.50
N GLU A 281 24.37 -0.44 -0.37
CA GLU A 281 24.83 -0.58 -1.76
C GLU A 281 24.61 0.71 -2.59
N ASN A 282 23.63 1.53 -2.22
CA ASN A 282 23.27 2.76 -2.93
C ASN A 282 23.62 4.04 -2.15
N SER A 283 24.38 3.94 -1.06
CA SER A 283 24.79 5.09 -0.22
C SER A 283 23.60 5.94 0.26
N LEU A 284 22.50 5.30 0.63
CA LEU A 284 21.31 5.94 1.17
C LEU A 284 21.36 6.10 2.70
N VAL A 285 22.26 5.37 3.36
CA VAL A 285 22.60 5.43 4.78
C VAL A 285 24.11 5.37 5.00
#